data_AF-A0A1B6VPU0-F1
#
_entry.id   AF-A0A1B6VPU0-F1
#
_cell.length_a   1.000
_cell.length_b   1.000
_cell.length_c   1.000
_cell.angle_alpha   90.00
_cell.angle_beta   90.00
_cell.angle_gamma   90.00
#
_symmetry.space_group_name_H-M   'P 1'
#
loop_
_entity.id
_entity.type
_entity.pdbx_description
1 polymer ?
#
loop_
_entity_poly.entity_id
_entity_poly.type
_entity_poly.pdbx_seq_one_letter_code
_entity_poly.pdbx_strand_id
1 'polypeptide(L)'
;MLAALQPSFALSTQANLASGMQLHSKNEDAFRSSGLSPFGAPEQARSLLKKMIVQGVNVAYIAAALFISRLEIEAIAREEGLVLKRTPLRNGPRAWSLLDISRLSRAWAEGEDLPTIAKRLDRTVMAVRKKRAALGLPARERYAEVVWTDADVATLLAHRERRIGLQRIAKQMGRSVRSLQRKLVSLRPTPDSTAIPADPSVILTWEQASRLTPEERRGRRWQVRNSPSGLVIGFSRNACTTRWSVEMQHELAMRHFAHQSPDAVAEDFLLTDRTIVSQSGWLHLPRRSKKDMRKAFEPALYEVYLNKMDYVRRECLGKAGFYFWTTRRNGRRISRLHQQTAVMRSGD
;
A
#
# COMPACT_ATOMS: atom_id res chain seq x y z
N MET A 1 -3.68 -69.12 -25.81
CA MET A 1 -2.64 -69.56 -24.86
C MET A 1 -2.96 -68.92 -23.51
N LEU A 2 -4.06 -69.33 -22.86
CA LEU A 2 -4.18 -70.42 -21.88
C LEU A 2 -3.30 -70.24 -20.65
N ALA A 3 -3.99 -70.09 -19.52
CA ALA A 3 -3.53 -69.94 -18.15
C ALA A 3 -2.97 -71.24 -17.56
N ALA A 4 -2.13 -71.12 -16.53
CA ALA A 4 -1.87 -72.12 -15.49
C ALA A 4 -1.14 -71.42 -14.32
N LEU A 5 -1.76 -71.26 -13.15
CA LEU A 5 -1.70 -72.16 -11.98
C LEU A 5 -0.36 -72.07 -11.20
N GLN A 6 -0.39 -71.33 -10.07
CA GLN A 6 -0.11 -71.69 -8.64
C GLN A 6 0.85 -72.87 -8.30
N PRO A 7 1.23 -73.17 -7.01
CA PRO A 7 1.18 -72.47 -5.69
C PRO A 7 2.44 -72.74 -4.78
N SER A 8 2.30 -72.44 -3.46
CA SER A 8 2.97 -73.07 -2.27
C SER A 8 4.17 -72.28 -1.71
N PHE A 9 4.31 -71.97 -0.40
CA PHE A 9 4.07 -72.68 0.86
C PHE A 9 3.61 -71.69 1.97
N ALA A 10 2.61 -71.96 2.84
CA ALA A 10 2.63 -72.76 4.09
C ALA A 10 3.62 -72.22 5.16
N LEU A 11 3.35 -72.09 6.48
CA LEU A 11 2.30 -72.59 7.37
C LEU A 11 2.47 -71.98 8.79
N SER A 12 1.39 -72.02 9.59
CA SER A 12 1.34 -72.15 11.07
C SER A 12 1.74 -70.93 11.92
N THR A 13 0.89 -70.41 12.81
CA THR A 13 0.37 -71.14 13.98
C THR A 13 -0.96 -70.56 14.46
N GLN A 14 -1.93 -71.43 14.72
CA GLN A 14 -3.18 -71.15 15.41
C GLN A 14 -2.99 -71.15 16.94
N ALA A 15 -3.87 -70.38 17.60
CA ALA A 15 -4.55 -70.65 18.88
C ALA A 15 -4.28 -69.61 19.97
N ASN A 16 -5.28 -68.74 20.22
CA ASN A 16 -6.06 -68.84 21.46
C ASN A 16 -7.34 -68.01 21.40
N LEU A 17 -8.39 -68.63 21.94
CA LEU A 17 -9.77 -68.19 22.01
C LEU A 17 -9.97 -67.12 23.11
N ALA A 18 -10.86 -66.18 22.78
CA ALA A 18 -11.88 -65.58 23.65
C ALA A 18 -11.52 -65.26 25.12
N SER A 19 -11.29 -63.98 25.41
CA SER A 19 -11.89 -63.28 26.55
C SER A 19 -11.54 -61.79 26.49
N GLY A 20 -12.55 -60.93 26.60
CA GLY A 20 -12.35 -59.48 26.74
C GLY A 20 -13.27 -58.61 25.89
N MET A 21 -14.59 -58.75 26.06
CA MET A 21 -15.45 -57.57 26.01
C MET A 21 -14.90 -56.57 27.04
N GLN A 22 -14.54 -55.36 26.61
CA GLN A 22 -14.96 -54.10 27.23
C GLN A 22 -14.20 -52.89 26.65
N LEU A 23 -14.99 -52.04 25.97
CA LEU A 23 -14.97 -50.58 26.08
C LEU A 23 -13.65 -49.84 25.85
N HIS A 24 -13.44 -49.34 24.64
CA HIS A 24 -12.85 -48.00 24.41
C HIS A 24 -13.66 -47.21 23.36
N SER A 25 -14.99 -47.21 23.54
CA SER A 25 -15.92 -46.21 23.00
C SER A 25 -16.16 -45.15 24.07
N LYS A 26 -15.16 -44.29 24.33
CA LYS A 26 -15.27 -43.21 25.33
C LYS A 26 -14.77 -41.85 24.86
N ASN A 27 -14.61 -41.63 23.55
CA ASN A 27 -14.19 -40.31 23.04
C ASN A 27 -15.04 -39.72 21.91
N GLU A 28 -16.11 -40.38 21.46
CA GLU A 28 -17.04 -39.78 20.49
C GLU A 28 -18.32 -39.22 21.14
N ASP A 29 -18.68 -39.65 22.35
CA ASP A 29 -19.87 -39.17 23.05
C ASP A 29 -19.66 -37.86 23.83
N ALA A 30 -18.44 -37.36 23.92
CA ALA A 30 -18.15 -36.02 24.46
C ALA A 30 -18.37 -34.89 23.43
N PHE A 31 -18.69 -35.24 22.16
CA PHE A 31 -18.83 -34.25 21.08
C PHE A 31 -20.25 -33.66 20.97
N ARG A 32 -21.22 -34.14 21.75
CA ARG A 32 -22.66 -33.79 21.59
C ARG A 32 -23.34 -33.12 22.77
N SER A 33 -22.68 -32.99 23.93
CA SER A 33 -23.37 -32.69 25.20
C SER A 33 -23.16 -31.27 25.77
N SER A 34 -22.71 -30.32 24.97
CA SER A 34 -22.81 -28.90 25.32
C SER A 34 -23.10 -28.06 24.08
N GLY A 35 -24.37 -28.07 23.66
CA GLY A 35 -24.93 -27.21 22.60
C GLY A 35 -24.97 -25.72 22.97
N LEU A 36 -24.04 -25.26 23.81
CA LEU A 36 -23.88 -23.87 24.17
C LEU A 36 -22.78 -23.29 23.28
N SER A 37 -23.16 -22.32 22.46
CA SER A 37 -22.20 -21.52 21.69
C SER A 37 -21.11 -21.00 22.64
N PRO A 38 -19.83 -21.12 22.29
CA PRO A 38 -18.75 -20.63 23.14
C PRO A 38 -18.81 -19.10 23.31
N PHE A 39 -19.65 -18.40 22.55
CA PHE A 39 -19.86 -16.96 22.62
C PHE A 39 -21.04 -16.53 23.51
N GLY A 40 -21.55 -17.40 24.39
CA GLY A 40 -22.55 -17.04 25.39
C GLY A 40 -23.98 -17.07 24.87
N ALA A 41 -24.80 -16.09 25.29
CA ALA A 41 -26.22 -16.00 24.96
C ALA A 41 -26.46 -15.96 23.42
N PRO A 42 -27.54 -16.56 22.90
CA PRO A 42 -27.81 -16.65 21.46
C PRO A 42 -27.82 -15.29 20.75
N GLU A 43 -28.24 -14.23 21.45
CA GLU A 43 -28.21 -12.85 20.96
C GLU A 43 -26.79 -12.34 20.66
N GLN A 44 -25.80 -12.70 21.48
CA GLN A 44 -24.41 -12.29 21.24
C GLN A 44 -23.84 -12.99 20.02
N ALA A 45 -24.16 -14.27 19.83
CA ALA A 45 -23.79 -15.03 18.64
C ALA A 45 -24.46 -14.46 17.38
N ARG A 46 -25.74 -14.06 17.46
CA ARG A 46 -26.47 -13.41 16.36
C ARG A 46 -25.85 -12.05 15.99
N SER A 47 -25.53 -11.22 16.97
CA SER A 47 -24.86 -9.93 16.76
C SER A 47 -23.47 -10.11 16.11
N LEU A 48 -22.68 -11.07 16.59
CA LEU A 48 -21.37 -11.39 16.03
C LEU A 48 -21.50 -11.92 14.58
N LEU A 49 -22.48 -12.78 14.32
CA LEU A 49 -22.78 -13.28 12.98
C LEU A 49 -23.10 -12.14 12.01
N LYS A 50 -23.97 -11.19 12.38
CA LYS A 50 -24.27 -10.01 11.55
C LYS A 50 -23.00 -9.25 11.20
N LYS A 51 -22.14 -9.00 12.20
CA LYS A 51 -20.86 -8.31 12.01
C LYS A 51 -19.93 -9.07 11.06
N MET A 52 -19.82 -10.40 11.20
CA MET A 52 -19.01 -11.24 10.32
C MET A 52 -19.50 -11.20 8.87
N ILE A 53 -20.82 -11.19 8.65
CA ILE A 53 -21.40 -11.10 7.30
C ILE A 53 -21.08 -9.74 6.67
N VAL A 54 -21.29 -8.63 7.40
CA VAL A 54 -21.00 -7.26 6.93
C VAL A 54 -19.52 -7.09 6.58
N GLN A 55 -18.62 -7.74 7.32
CA GLN A 55 -17.19 -7.75 7.03
C GLN A 55 -16.80 -8.64 5.83
N GLY A 56 -17.76 -9.35 5.21
CA GLY A 56 -17.52 -10.22 4.08
C GLY A 56 -16.75 -11.49 4.46
N VAL A 57 -16.96 -12.02 5.67
CA VAL A 57 -16.41 -13.31 6.08
C VAL A 57 -17.12 -14.42 5.31
N ASN A 58 -16.37 -15.43 4.89
CA ASN A 58 -16.92 -16.58 4.17
C ASN A 58 -17.88 -17.39 5.05
N VAL A 59 -19.03 -17.82 4.51
CA VAL A 59 -20.06 -18.56 5.25
C VAL A 59 -19.51 -19.82 5.94
N ALA A 60 -18.58 -20.54 5.32
CA ALA A 60 -17.98 -21.74 5.91
C ALA A 60 -17.12 -21.41 7.13
N TYR A 61 -16.42 -20.26 7.10
CA TYR A 61 -15.67 -19.78 8.26
C TYR A 61 -16.58 -19.26 9.37
N ILE A 62 -17.73 -18.66 9.04
CA ILE A 62 -18.74 -18.26 10.04
C ILE A 62 -19.28 -19.51 10.76
N ALA A 63 -19.69 -20.52 9.99
CA ALA A 63 -20.17 -21.79 10.54
C ALA A 63 -19.14 -22.44 11.46
N ALA A 64 -17.89 -22.55 11.00
CA ALA A 64 -16.81 -23.13 11.78
C ALA A 64 -16.47 -22.30 13.04
N ALA A 65 -16.54 -20.97 12.95
CA ALA A 65 -16.19 -20.09 14.05
C ALA A 65 -17.25 -20.06 15.13
N LEU A 66 -18.53 -19.97 14.76
CA LEU A 66 -19.64 -19.81 15.70
C LEU A 66 -20.28 -21.14 16.12
N PHE A 67 -19.88 -22.25 15.49
CA PHE A 67 -20.49 -23.57 15.71
C PHE A 67 -22.00 -23.59 15.39
N ILE A 68 -22.39 -22.82 14.38
CA ILE A 68 -23.77 -22.69 13.89
C ILE A 68 -23.87 -23.39 12.54
N SER A 69 -25.00 -24.06 12.29
CA SER A 69 -25.24 -24.71 11.01
C SER A 69 -25.34 -23.70 9.88
N ARG A 70 -25.00 -24.12 8.66
CA ARG A 70 -25.14 -23.25 7.49
C ARG A 70 -26.58 -22.81 7.24
N LEU A 71 -27.56 -23.67 7.55
CA LEU A 71 -28.99 -23.39 7.37
C LEU A 71 -29.45 -22.27 8.30
N GLU A 72 -29.03 -22.28 9.56
CA GLU A 72 -29.32 -21.21 10.52
C GLU A 72 -28.69 -19.88 10.08
N ILE A 73 -27.45 -19.90 9.57
CA ILE A 73 -26.82 -18.69 9.04
C ILE A 73 -27.62 -18.13 7.85
N GLU A 74 -28.10 -19.00 6.96
CA GLU A 74 -28.91 -18.61 5.81
C GLU A 74 -30.30 -18.07 6.22
N ALA A 75 -30.92 -18.63 7.25
CA ALA A 75 -32.17 -18.13 7.81
C ALA A 75 -31.99 -16.71 8.39
N ILE A 76 -30.98 -16.51 9.25
CA ILE A 76 -30.71 -15.21 9.86
C ILE A 76 -30.31 -14.18 8.78
N ALA A 77 -29.48 -14.56 7.81
CA ALA A 77 -29.09 -13.65 6.74
C ALA A 77 -30.29 -13.21 5.89
N ARG A 78 -31.26 -14.10 5.65
CA ARG A 78 -32.51 -13.78 4.94
C ARG A 78 -33.39 -12.83 5.74
N GLU A 79 -33.58 -13.09 7.04
CA GLU A 79 -34.35 -12.22 7.94
C GLU A 79 -33.77 -10.80 7.99
N GLU A 80 -32.45 -10.68 7.94
CA GLU A 80 -31.73 -9.39 8.08
C GLU A 80 -31.41 -8.74 6.72
N GLY A 81 -31.78 -9.34 5.59
CA GLY A 81 -31.47 -8.82 4.26
C GLY A 81 -29.98 -8.77 3.92
N LEU A 82 -29.16 -9.65 4.51
CA LEU A 82 -27.71 -9.64 4.36
C LEU A 82 -27.22 -10.61 3.25
N VAL A 83 -26.19 -10.19 2.50
CA VAL A 83 -25.60 -10.99 1.43
C VAL A 83 -24.45 -11.85 1.95
N LEU A 84 -24.54 -13.18 1.79
CA LEU A 84 -23.52 -14.13 2.22
C LEU A 84 -22.41 -14.33 1.18
N LYS A 85 -21.15 -14.30 1.63
CA LYS A 85 -19.99 -14.62 0.79
C LYS A 85 -19.75 -16.13 0.73
N ARG A 86 -19.80 -16.69 -0.49
CA ARG A 86 -19.69 -18.14 -0.77
C ARG A 86 -18.46 -18.52 -1.62
N THR A 87 -17.42 -17.69 -1.61
CA THR A 87 -16.21 -17.97 -2.39
C THR A 87 -15.60 -19.31 -2.00
N PRO A 88 -15.09 -20.11 -2.95
CA PRO A 88 -14.40 -21.36 -2.63
C PRO A 88 -13.21 -21.08 -1.71
N LEU A 89 -12.99 -21.97 -0.73
CA LEU A 89 -11.86 -21.85 0.17
C LEU A 89 -10.56 -22.16 -0.57
N ARG A 90 -9.51 -21.43 -0.25
CA ARG A 90 -8.18 -21.67 -0.82
C ARG A 90 -7.65 -22.99 -0.27
N ASN A 91 -7.28 -23.90 -1.16
CA ASN A 91 -6.60 -25.14 -0.80
C ASN A 91 -5.09 -24.95 -0.94
N GLY A 92 -4.34 -25.18 0.14
CA GLY A 92 -2.89 -25.11 0.14
C GLY A 92 -2.32 -25.37 1.53
N PRO A 93 -1.02 -25.72 1.64
CA PRO A 93 -0.41 -26.17 2.90
C PRO A 93 -0.43 -25.10 4.01
N ARG A 94 -0.54 -23.82 3.63
CA ARG A 94 -0.65 -22.70 4.58
C ARG A 94 -2.07 -22.13 4.69
N ALA A 95 -3.05 -22.71 4.02
CA ALA A 95 -4.44 -22.28 4.15
C ALA A 95 -4.99 -22.57 5.55
N TRP A 96 -6.04 -21.85 5.95
CA TRP A 96 -6.73 -22.09 7.22
C TRP A 96 -7.79 -23.16 6.99
N SER A 97 -7.64 -24.32 7.62
CA SER A 97 -8.67 -25.36 7.59
C SER A 97 -9.88 -24.94 8.44
N LEU A 98 -11.06 -25.49 8.18
CA LEU A 98 -12.24 -25.24 9.01
C LEU A 98 -11.99 -25.68 10.47
N LEU A 99 -11.23 -26.76 10.66
CA LEU A 99 -10.83 -27.23 11.98
C LEU A 99 -9.95 -26.21 12.72
N ASP A 100 -9.00 -25.57 12.02
CA ASP A 100 -8.18 -24.51 12.62
C ASP A 100 -9.02 -23.31 13.07
N ILE A 101 -10.05 -22.97 12.29
CA ILE A 101 -10.98 -21.88 12.61
C ILE A 101 -11.78 -22.21 13.86
N SER A 102 -12.36 -23.41 13.93
CA SER A 102 -13.10 -23.85 15.12
C SER A 102 -12.21 -23.90 16.35
N ARG A 103 -10.98 -24.42 16.23
CA ARG A 103 -10.00 -24.46 17.33
C ARG A 103 -9.59 -23.06 17.78
N LEU A 104 -9.36 -22.13 16.85
CA LEU A 104 -9.04 -20.74 17.15
C LEU A 104 -10.21 -20.06 17.86
N SER A 105 -11.42 -20.16 17.33
CA SER A 105 -12.61 -19.49 17.88
C SER A 105 -12.94 -19.99 19.27
N ARG A 106 -12.86 -21.31 19.51
CA ARG A 106 -13.08 -21.91 20.83
C ARG A 106 -12.04 -21.46 21.84
N ALA A 107 -10.75 -21.64 21.55
CA ALA A 107 -9.67 -21.19 22.44
C ALA A 107 -9.74 -19.67 22.71
N TRP A 108 -10.15 -18.89 21.70
CA TRP A 108 -10.34 -17.46 21.86
C TRP A 108 -11.53 -17.10 22.76
N ALA A 109 -12.62 -17.87 22.69
CA ALA A 109 -13.75 -17.69 23.58
C ALA A 109 -13.42 -18.11 25.03
N GLU A 110 -12.65 -19.18 25.21
CA GLU A 110 -12.23 -19.73 26.50
C GLU A 110 -11.20 -18.86 27.26
N GLY A 111 -10.69 -17.80 26.65
CA GLY A 111 -9.72 -16.93 27.32
C GLY A 111 -8.25 -17.33 27.11
N GLU A 112 -7.93 -18.33 26.27
CA GLU A 112 -6.55 -18.73 25.98
C GLU A 112 -5.74 -17.58 25.34
N ASP A 113 -4.45 -17.46 25.64
CA ASP A 113 -3.60 -16.40 25.09
C ASP A 113 -3.15 -16.68 23.64
N LEU A 114 -2.75 -15.63 22.91
CA LEU A 114 -2.34 -15.78 21.51
C LEU A 114 -1.10 -16.69 21.34
N PRO A 115 -0.07 -16.66 22.21
CA PRO A 115 1.07 -17.57 22.12
C PRO A 115 0.67 -19.04 22.26
N THR A 116 -0.21 -19.39 23.20
CA THR A 116 -0.67 -20.77 23.39
C THR A 116 -1.49 -21.24 22.20
N ILE A 117 -2.43 -20.41 21.72
CA ILE A 117 -3.21 -20.72 20.51
C ILE A 117 -2.28 -20.92 19.30
N ALA A 118 -1.28 -20.05 19.14
CA ALA A 118 -0.32 -20.12 18.06
C ALA A 118 0.49 -21.43 18.09
N LYS A 119 0.97 -21.83 19.28
CA LYS A 119 1.68 -23.09 19.48
C LYS A 119 0.79 -24.30 19.16
N ARG A 120 -0.48 -24.29 19.60
CA ARG A 120 -1.43 -25.40 19.36
C ARG A 120 -1.81 -25.56 17.89
N LEU A 121 -1.87 -24.47 17.14
CA LEU A 121 -2.22 -24.48 15.72
C LEU A 121 -1.00 -24.63 14.79
N ASP A 122 0.22 -24.71 15.35
CA ASP A 122 1.47 -24.65 14.60
C ASP A 122 1.52 -23.44 13.63
N ARG A 123 1.17 -22.26 14.15
CA ARG A 123 1.15 -21.00 13.41
C ARG A 123 1.88 -19.91 14.16
N THR A 124 2.28 -18.85 13.46
CA THR A 124 2.83 -17.67 14.11
C THR A 124 1.75 -16.88 14.84
N VAL A 125 2.11 -16.24 15.95
CA VAL A 125 1.23 -15.34 16.74
C VAL A 125 0.58 -14.27 15.85
N MET A 126 1.34 -13.73 14.90
CA MET A 126 0.83 -12.74 13.96
C MET A 126 -0.21 -13.31 12.99
N ALA A 127 -0.04 -14.56 12.53
CA ALA A 127 -1.03 -15.21 11.68
C ALA A 127 -2.35 -15.43 12.43
N VAL A 128 -2.29 -15.92 13.68
CA VAL A 128 -3.47 -16.08 14.56
C VAL A 128 -4.15 -14.74 14.80
N ARG A 129 -3.39 -13.68 15.14
CA ARG A 129 -3.93 -12.33 15.37
C ARG A 129 -4.64 -11.78 14.13
N LYS A 130 -4.01 -11.88 12.95
CA LYS A 130 -4.59 -11.42 11.69
C LYS A 130 -5.84 -12.22 11.35
N LYS A 131 -5.81 -13.54 11.54
CA LYS A 131 -6.98 -14.37 11.24
C LYS A 131 -8.14 -14.09 12.17
N ARG A 132 -7.88 -13.94 13.48
CA ARG A 132 -8.87 -13.54 14.49
C ARG A 132 -9.55 -12.23 14.10
N ALA A 133 -8.77 -11.22 13.69
CA ALA A 133 -9.29 -9.94 13.23
C ALA A 133 -10.11 -10.07 11.93
N ALA A 134 -9.63 -10.89 10.98
CA ALA A 134 -10.35 -11.15 9.72
C ALA A 134 -11.65 -11.96 9.91
N LEU A 135 -11.80 -12.66 11.04
CA LEU A 135 -13.04 -13.31 11.45
C LEU A 135 -13.97 -12.38 12.24
N GLY A 136 -13.59 -11.13 12.49
CA GLY A 136 -14.43 -10.19 13.24
C GLY A 136 -14.57 -10.48 14.74
N LEU A 137 -13.82 -11.47 15.26
CA LEU A 137 -13.84 -11.84 16.68
C LEU A 137 -13.38 -10.65 17.55
N PRO A 138 -14.06 -10.39 18.68
CA PRO A 138 -13.77 -9.23 19.53
C PRO A 138 -12.34 -9.26 20.06
N ALA A 139 -11.70 -8.09 20.13
CA ALA A 139 -10.44 -7.93 20.82
C ALA A 139 -10.70 -7.99 22.33
N ARG A 140 -9.94 -8.81 23.07
CA ARG A 140 -9.96 -8.76 24.53
C ARG A 140 -9.32 -7.46 25.03
N GLU A 141 -9.71 -6.99 26.21
CA GLU A 141 -9.26 -5.72 26.80
C GLU A 141 -7.74 -5.55 26.84
N ARG A 142 -6.97 -6.62 27.12
CA ARG A 142 -5.49 -6.59 27.06
C ARG A 142 -4.92 -6.20 25.68
N TYR A 143 -5.74 -6.28 24.64
CA TYR A 143 -5.41 -5.97 23.25
C TYR A 143 -6.34 -4.93 22.63
N ALA A 144 -7.25 -4.33 23.41
CA ALA A 144 -8.01 -3.17 22.97
C ALA A 144 -7.00 -2.03 22.76
N GLU A 145 -7.04 -1.39 21.59
CA GLU A 145 -6.21 -0.22 21.37
C GLU A 145 -6.71 0.87 22.33
N VAL A 146 -5.88 1.20 23.33
CA VAL A 146 -6.20 2.23 24.32
C VAL A 146 -6.56 3.51 23.58
N VAL A 147 -7.83 3.90 23.67
CA VAL A 147 -8.38 5.07 23.01
C VAL A 147 -7.58 6.30 23.45
N TRP A 148 -7.25 7.16 22.50
CA TRP A 148 -6.54 8.41 22.79
C TRP A 148 -7.56 9.46 23.16
N THR A 149 -7.50 9.96 24.39
CA THR A 149 -8.33 11.09 24.82
C THR A 149 -7.69 12.41 24.39
N ASP A 150 -8.48 13.49 24.34
CA ASP A 150 -7.95 14.82 24.02
C ASP A 150 -6.96 15.31 25.08
N ALA A 151 -7.17 14.91 26.35
CA ALA A 151 -6.22 15.16 27.44
C ALA A 151 -4.86 14.45 27.22
N ASP A 152 -4.87 13.20 26.73
CA ASP A 152 -3.65 12.47 26.37
C ASP A 152 -2.89 13.18 25.24
N VAL A 153 -3.62 13.69 24.25
CA VAL A 153 -3.07 14.42 23.11
C VAL A 153 -2.45 15.75 23.55
N ALA A 154 -3.16 16.52 24.36
CA ALA A 154 -2.66 17.78 24.91
C ALA A 154 -1.39 17.57 25.75
N THR A 155 -1.38 16.54 26.60
CA THR A 155 -0.21 16.15 27.39
C THR A 155 0.98 15.80 26.50
N LEU A 156 0.75 14.98 25.45
CA LEU A 156 1.79 14.57 24.52
C LEU A 156 2.39 15.75 23.72
N LEU A 157 1.58 16.74 23.34
CA LEU A 157 2.02 17.95 22.65
C LEU A 157 2.80 18.89 23.57
N ALA A 158 2.30 19.15 24.79
CA ALA A 158 2.98 19.97 25.78
C ALA A 158 4.38 19.43 26.14
N HIS A 159 4.51 18.10 26.25
CA HIS A 159 5.81 17.47 26.51
C HIS A 159 6.76 17.51 25.30
N ARG A 160 6.23 17.56 24.07
CA ARG A 160 7.02 17.76 22.84
C ARG A 160 7.62 19.16 22.79
N GLU A 161 6.84 20.19 23.11
CA GLU A 161 7.31 21.59 23.18
C GLU A 161 8.45 21.73 24.19
N ARG A 162 8.32 21.06 25.34
CA ARG A 162 9.34 21.01 26.41
C ARG A 162 10.52 20.09 26.11
N ARG A 163 10.59 19.46 24.93
CA ARG A 163 11.64 18.51 24.50
C ARG A 163 11.91 17.37 25.49
N ILE A 164 10.87 16.90 26.18
CA ILE A 164 10.99 15.80 27.13
C ILE A 164 11.10 14.48 26.37
N GLY A 165 12.04 13.62 26.76
CA GLY A 165 12.27 12.33 26.11
C GLY A 165 11.04 11.41 26.16
N LEU A 166 10.71 10.77 25.03
CA LEU A 166 9.54 9.90 24.87
C LEU A 166 9.47 8.74 25.87
N GLN A 167 10.61 8.26 26.36
CA GLN A 167 10.67 7.22 27.40
C GLN A 167 10.04 7.69 28.72
N ARG A 168 10.27 8.95 29.10
CA ARG A 168 9.72 9.53 30.33
C ARG A 168 8.21 9.75 30.20
N ILE A 169 7.77 10.21 29.04
CA ILE A 169 6.36 10.38 28.70
C ILE A 169 5.63 9.03 28.68
N ALA A 170 6.26 8.00 28.09
CA ALA A 170 5.73 6.63 28.05
C ALA A 170 5.48 6.09 29.46
N LYS A 171 6.45 6.28 30.36
CA LYS A 171 6.32 5.90 31.78
C LYS A 171 5.23 6.68 32.49
N GLN A 172 5.13 7.99 32.25
CA GLN A 172 4.13 8.86 32.88
C GLN A 172 2.71 8.56 32.42
N MET A 173 2.51 8.25 31.13
CA MET A 173 1.20 7.96 30.54
C MET A 173 0.81 6.48 30.61
N GLY A 174 1.69 5.61 31.12
CA GLY A 174 1.46 4.15 31.10
C GLY A 174 1.34 3.55 29.69
N ARG A 175 1.94 4.19 28.67
CA ARG A 175 1.84 3.80 27.25
C ARG A 175 3.20 3.40 26.70
N SER A 176 3.24 2.52 25.70
CA SER A 176 4.52 2.17 25.04
C SER A 176 5.06 3.33 24.20
N VAL A 177 6.38 3.46 24.13
CA VAL A 177 7.07 4.46 23.27
C VAL A 177 6.62 4.34 21.82
N ARG A 178 6.43 3.11 21.31
CA ARG A 178 5.96 2.87 19.94
C ARG A 178 4.52 3.35 19.71
N SER A 179 3.68 3.34 20.76
CA SER A 179 2.33 3.91 20.72
C SER A 179 2.39 5.44 20.65
N LEU A 180 3.22 6.06 21.50
CA LEU A 180 3.45 7.51 21.48
C LEU A 180 4.01 7.98 20.14
N GLN A 181 4.99 7.27 19.58
CA GLN A 181 5.56 7.57 18.25
C GLN A 181 4.50 7.50 17.15
N ARG A 182 3.69 6.43 17.11
CA ARG A 182 2.60 6.32 16.14
C ARG A 182 1.59 7.45 16.28
N LYS A 183 1.21 7.79 17.50
CA LYS A 183 0.28 8.90 17.73
C LYS A 183 0.89 10.24 17.36
N LEU A 184 2.16 10.48 17.69
CA LEU A 184 2.90 11.68 17.25
C LEU A 184 2.98 11.79 15.73
N VAL A 185 3.14 10.67 15.02
CA VAL A 185 3.08 10.67 13.55
C VAL A 185 1.68 11.04 13.07
N SER A 186 0.62 10.49 13.69
CA SER A 186 -0.77 10.86 13.34
C SER A 186 -1.20 12.26 13.78
N LEU A 187 -0.56 12.81 14.81
CA LEU A 187 -0.76 14.16 15.35
C LEU A 187 0.23 15.16 14.76
N ARG A 188 1.13 14.73 13.86
CA ARG A 188 1.76 15.72 12.99
C ARG A 188 0.59 16.45 12.35
N PRO A 189 0.51 17.77 12.48
CA PRO A 189 -0.35 18.51 11.59
C PRO A 189 0.06 18.00 10.21
N THR A 190 -0.88 17.42 9.45
CA THR A 190 -0.91 17.79 8.05
C THR A 190 -0.81 19.31 8.12
N PRO A 191 0.32 19.92 7.70
CA PRO A 191 0.32 21.37 7.61
C PRO A 191 -0.96 21.71 6.86
N ASP A 192 -1.67 22.77 7.25
CA ASP A 192 -2.73 23.30 6.41
C ASP A 192 -2.20 23.23 4.99
N SER A 193 -2.64 22.24 4.20
CA SER A 193 -1.92 21.82 2.97
C SER A 193 -1.99 22.92 1.90
N THR A 194 -2.68 23.97 2.28
CA THR A 194 -3.18 25.13 1.60
C THR A 194 -2.55 26.42 2.12
N ALA A 195 -1.97 26.45 3.34
CA ALA A 195 -1.29 27.61 3.87
C ALA A 195 0.07 27.77 3.19
N ILE A 196 0.35 28.97 2.68
CA ILE A 196 1.62 29.29 2.02
C ILE A 196 2.64 29.64 3.12
N PRO A 197 3.75 28.89 3.25
CA PRO A 197 4.80 29.21 4.22
C PRO A 197 5.37 30.61 4.00
N ALA A 198 5.52 31.38 5.09
CA ALA A 198 6.09 32.73 5.03
C ALA A 198 7.55 32.71 4.56
N ASP A 199 8.33 31.73 5.02
CA ASP A 199 9.74 31.55 4.63
C ASP A 199 9.87 31.12 3.15
N PRO A 200 10.54 31.92 2.29
CA PRO A 200 10.73 31.61 0.87
C PRO A 200 11.72 30.46 0.61
N SER A 201 12.49 30.02 1.62
CA SER A 201 13.43 28.91 1.48
C SER A 201 12.75 27.53 1.41
N VAL A 202 11.54 27.45 1.96
CA VAL A 202 10.72 26.24 2.03
C VAL A 202 10.26 25.85 0.63
N ILE A 203 10.40 24.55 0.29
CA ILE A 203 9.90 24.00 -0.97
C ILE A 203 8.39 23.86 -0.86
N LEU A 204 7.66 24.55 -1.75
CA LEU A 204 6.21 24.49 -1.82
C LEU A 204 5.73 23.20 -2.49
N THR A 205 4.54 22.73 -2.11
CA THR A 205 3.80 21.80 -2.96
C THR A 205 3.32 22.50 -4.23
N TRP A 206 2.92 21.73 -5.23
CA TRP A 206 2.37 22.31 -6.46
C TRP A 206 1.08 23.11 -6.15
N GLU A 207 0.21 22.61 -5.27
CA GLU A 207 -1.05 23.26 -4.88
C GLU A 207 -0.85 24.58 -4.15
N GLN A 208 0.22 24.69 -3.36
CA GLN A 208 0.60 25.95 -2.71
C GLN A 208 1.13 26.95 -3.74
N ALA A 209 2.01 26.49 -4.64
CA ALA A 209 2.62 27.33 -5.64
C ALA A 209 1.62 27.80 -6.72
N SER A 210 0.62 27.00 -7.07
CA SER A 210 -0.38 27.34 -8.10
C SER A 210 -1.31 28.49 -7.71
N ARG A 211 -1.42 28.78 -6.40
CA ARG A 211 -2.18 29.92 -5.85
C ARG A 211 -1.41 31.23 -5.90
N LEU A 212 -0.10 31.15 -6.11
CA LEU A 212 0.77 32.31 -6.18
C LEU A 212 0.89 32.81 -7.62
N THR A 213 0.82 34.12 -7.78
CA THR A 213 1.20 34.80 -9.03
C THR A 213 2.68 34.50 -9.37
N PRO A 214 3.08 34.62 -10.65
CA PRO A 214 4.49 34.46 -11.04
C PRO A 214 5.45 35.35 -10.23
N GLU A 215 5.02 36.56 -9.88
CA GLU A 215 5.77 37.54 -9.10
C GLU A 215 6.01 37.05 -7.66
N GLU A 216 4.97 36.54 -7.01
CA GLU A 216 5.06 36.00 -5.64
C GLU A 216 5.91 34.72 -5.55
N ARG A 217 6.07 34.01 -6.68
CA ARG A 217 6.93 32.82 -6.78
C ARG A 217 8.42 33.14 -6.96
N ARG A 218 8.80 34.41 -7.15
CA ARG A 218 10.21 34.79 -7.28
C ARG A 218 11.02 34.38 -6.05
N GLY A 219 12.18 33.79 -6.29
CA GLY A 219 13.06 33.28 -5.23
C GLY A 219 12.52 32.07 -4.45
N ARG A 220 11.33 31.56 -4.77
CA ARG A 220 10.74 30.36 -4.17
C ARG A 220 10.93 29.14 -5.07
N ARG A 221 10.84 27.95 -4.46
CA ARG A 221 10.92 26.66 -5.15
C ARG A 221 9.67 25.83 -4.88
N TRP A 222 9.27 25.00 -5.84
CA TRP A 222 8.08 24.15 -5.74
C TRP A 222 8.26 22.82 -6.45
N GLN A 223 7.48 21.82 -6.03
CA GLN A 223 7.40 20.52 -6.69
C GLN A 223 6.56 20.61 -7.97
N VAL A 224 7.02 19.96 -9.03
CA VAL A 224 6.28 19.81 -10.29
C VAL A 224 5.16 18.78 -10.10
N ARG A 225 3.96 19.08 -10.61
CA ARG A 225 2.80 18.19 -10.49
C ARG A 225 3.04 16.90 -11.26
N ASN A 226 2.67 15.75 -10.68
CA ASN A 226 2.82 14.43 -11.30
C ASN A 226 4.26 14.10 -11.75
N SER A 227 5.27 14.71 -11.12
CA SER A 227 6.67 14.38 -11.44
C SER A 227 7.01 12.99 -10.90
N PRO A 228 7.52 12.07 -11.74
CA PRO A 228 7.89 10.72 -11.32
C PRO A 228 9.17 10.73 -10.47
N SER A 229 10.02 11.75 -10.66
CA SER A 229 11.27 11.95 -9.91
C SER A 229 11.12 12.89 -8.72
N GLY A 230 9.94 13.47 -8.48
CA GLY A 230 9.76 14.50 -7.45
C GLY A 230 10.51 15.80 -7.77
N LEU A 231 10.54 16.17 -9.05
CA LEU A 231 11.28 17.33 -9.57
C LEU A 231 10.87 18.62 -8.86
N VAL A 232 11.88 19.38 -8.43
CA VAL A 232 11.72 20.69 -7.80
C VAL A 232 12.29 21.76 -8.73
N ILE A 233 11.49 22.79 -8.97
CA ILE A 233 11.85 23.94 -9.81
C ILE A 233 11.62 25.24 -9.06
N GLY A 234 12.06 26.36 -9.63
CA GLY A 234 11.86 27.65 -8.99
C GLY A 234 12.30 28.81 -9.87
N PHE A 235 11.77 29.99 -9.57
CA PHE A 235 12.21 31.22 -10.20
C PHE A 235 13.45 31.79 -9.54
N SER A 236 14.25 32.50 -10.34
CA SER A 236 15.31 33.34 -9.81
C SER A 236 14.73 34.41 -8.85
N ARG A 237 15.57 34.96 -7.96
CA ARG A 237 15.13 36.00 -7.02
C ARG A 237 14.69 37.29 -7.73
N ASN A 238 15.31 37.60 -8.87
CA ASN A 238 15.16 38.90 -9.52
C ASN A 238 14.27 38.87 -10.78
N ALA A 239 13.89 37.68 -11.25
CA ALA A 239 13.09 37.53 -12.47
C ALA A 239 12.23 36.25 -12.41
N CYS A 240 11.07 36.28 -13.10
CA CYS A 240 10.18 35.13 -13.30
C CYS A 240 10.75 34.13 -14.33
N THR A 241 12.04 33.85 -14.24
CA THR A 241 12.77 32.93 -15.11
C THR A 241 13.30 31.77 -14.29
N THR A 242 13.20 30.57 -14.86
CA THR A 242 13.73 29.34 -14.25
C THR A 242 15.05 28.99 -14.90
N ARG A 243 16.02 28.58 -14.08
CA ARG A 243 17.27 27.99 -14.57
C ARG A 243 17.04 26.51 -14.85
N TRP A 244 17.12 26.11 -16.11
CA TRP A 244 16.94 24.72 -16.53
C TRP A 244 18.09 23.82 -16.06
N SER A 245 17.79 22.88 -15.16
CA SER A 245 18.70 21.79 -14.78
C SER A 245 18.62 20.63 -15.79
N VAL A 246 19.59 19.72 -15.73
CA VAL A 246 19.59 18.49 -16.56
C VAL A 246 18.37 17.61 -16.24
N GLU A 247 17.97 17.53 -14.98
CA GLU A 247 16.79 16.78 -14.53
C GLU A 247 15.50 17.36 -15.12
N MET A 248 15.35 18.69 -15.08
CA MET A 248 14.21 19.37 -15.70
C MET A 248 14.12 19.11 -17.20
N GLN A 249 15.26 19.19 -17.89
CA GLN A 249 15.35 18.92 -19.33
C GLN A 249 14.98 17.47 -19.64
N HIS A 250 15.39 16.53 -18.79
CA HIS A 250 15.06 15.13 -18.94
C HIS A 250 13.56 14.88 -18.75
N GLU A 251 12.95 15.39 -17.67
CA GLU A 251 11.52 15.22 -17.43
C GLU A 251 10.67 15.91 -18.52
N LEU A 252 11.07 17.10 -18.98
CA LEU A 252 10.42 17.75 -20.12
C LEU A 252 10.44 16.86 -21.36
N ALA A 253 11.58 16.22 -21.66
CA ALA A 253 11.67 15.28 -22.76
C ALA A 253 10.78 14.05 -22.54
N MET A 254 10.74 13.50 -21.33
CA MET A 254 9.85 12.37 -20.99
C MET A 254 8.38 12.70 -21.28
N ARG A 255 7.91 13.86 -20.80
CA ARG A 255 6.56 14.37 -21.04
C ARG A 255 6.29 14.64 -22.52
N HIS A 256 7.29 15.13 -23.25
CA HIS A 256 7.19 15.36 -24.68
C HIS A 256 6.98 14.05 -25.45
N PHE A 257 7.80 13.03 -25.19
CA PHE A 257 7.69 11.72 -25.81
C PHE A 257 6.44 10.94 -25.35
N ALA A 258 5.97 11.16 -24.12
CA ALA A 258 4.66 10.69 -23.65
C ALA A 258 3.47 11.46 -24.27
N HIS A 259 3.72 12.34 -25.25
CA HIS A 259 2.72 13.13 -25.96
C HIS A 259 1.90 14.10 -25.09
N GLN A 260 2.39 14.51 -23.91
CA GLN A 260 1.72 15.54 -23.11
C GLN A 260 1.75 16.90 -23.85
N SER A 261 0.62 17.61 -23.92
CA SER A 261 0.52 18.90 -24.61
C SER A 261 1.40 19.95 -23.94
N PRO A 262 2.02 20.86 -24.71
CA PRO A 262 2.84 21.95 -24.14
C PRO A 262 2.11 22.78 -23.06
N ASP A 263 0.84 23.12 -23.28
CA ASP A 263 0.01 23.82 -22.30
C ASP A 263 -0.15 23.04 -20.99
N ALA A 264 -0.37 21.72 -21.06
CA ALA A 264 -0.52 20.90 -19.85
C ALA A 264 0.81 20.72 -19.10
N VAL A 265 1.92 20.62 -19.84
CA VAL A 265 3.26 20.65 -19.22
C VAL A 265 3.51 22.00 -18.55
N ALA A 266 3.08 23.09 -19.18
CA ALA A 266 3.21 24.45 -18.64
C ALA A 266 2.42 24.61 -17.33
N GLU A 267 1.20 24.09 -17.27
CA GLU A 267 0.38 24.02 -16.04
C GLU A 267 1.07 23.20 -14.95
N ASP A 268 1.57 22.00 -15.27
CA ASP A 268 2.23 21.12 -14.29
C ASP A 268 3.54 21.73 -13.73
N PHE A 269 4.27 22.49 -14.56
CA PHE A 269 5.49 23.19 -14.16
C PHE A 269 5.19 24.58 -13.57
N LEU A 270 3.96 25.09 -13.67
CA LEU A 270 3.62 26.49 -13.41
C LEU A 270 4.52 27.48 -14.18
N LEU A 271 4.88 27.13 -15.42
CA LEU A 271 5.64 27.97 -16.35
C LEU A 271 4.73 28.40 -17.50
N THR A 272 5.23 29.27 -18.38
CA THR A 272 4.48 29.65 -19.59
C THR A 272 4.66 28.60 -20.69
N ASP A 273 3.63 28.39 -21.50
CA ASP A 273 3.70 27.50 -22.68
C ASP A 273 4.88 27.86 -23.60
N ARG A 274 5.07 29.16 -23.86
CA ARG A 274 6.21 29.68 -24.63
C ARG A 274 7.57 29.20 -24.07
N THR A 275 7.70 29.10 -22.75
CA THR A 275 8.93 28.61 -22.10
C THR A 275 9.14 27.12 -22.36
N ILE A 276 8.07 26.33 -22.26
CA ILE A 276 8.09 24.89 -22.53
C ILE A 276 8.43 24.60 -24.00
N VAL A 277 7.78 25.31 -24.93
CA VAL A 277 8.02 25.17 -26.38
C VAL A 277 9.44 25.58 -26.75
N SER A 278 9.90 26.73 -26.22
CA SER A 278 11.28 27.19 -26.41
C SER A 278 12.29 26.15 -25.95
N GLN A 279 12.14 25.63 -24.72
CA GLN A 279 13.05 24.63 -24.18
C GLN A 279 13.02 23.31 -24.97
N SER A 280 11.84 22.88 -25.42
CA SER A 280 11.70 21.70 -26.28
C SER A 280 12.48 21.86 -27.59
N GLY A 281 12.48 23.07 -28.16
CA GLY A 281 13.28 23.42 -29.34
C GLY A 281 14.79 23.38 -29.10
N TRP A 282 15.25 23.83 -27.93
CA TRP A 282 16.67 23.75 -27.53
C TRP A 282 17.14 22.30 -27.36
N LEU A 283 16.26 21.41 -26.91
CA LEU A 283 16.54 19.98 -26.74
C LEU A 283 16.46 19.16 -28.02
N HIS A 284 16.13 19.78 -29.16
CA HIS A 284 15.96 19.12 -30.47
C HIS A 284 14.89 18.02 -30.45
N LEU A 285 13.83 18.21 -29.66
CA LEU A 285 12.73 17.25 -29.61
C LEU A 285 11.96 17.26 -30.95
N PRO A 286 11.45 16.10 -31.40
CA PRO A 286 10.74 15.99 -32.66
C PRO A 286 9.44 16.80 -32.65
N ARG A 287 9.01 17.25 -33.84
CA ARG A 287 7.67 17.83 -34.00
C ARG A 287 6.62 16.75 -33.75
N ARG A 288 5.54 17.12 -33.05
CA ARG A 288 4.40 16.24 -32.73
C ARG A 288 3.15 16.75 -33.44
N SER A 289 2.30 15.83 -33.90
CA SER A 289 0.98 16.19 -34.43
C SER A 289 0.08 16.67 -33.29
N LYS A 290 -0.75 17.69 -33.54
CA LYS A 290 -1.75 18.15 -32.56
C LYS A 290 -2.76 17.06 -32.20
N LYS A 291 -3.03 16.13 -33.13
CA LYS A 291 -3.99 15.02 -32.93
C LYS A 291 -3.54 14.01 -31.88
N ASP A 292 -2.23 13.90 -31.67
CA ASP A 292 -1.66 12.90 -30.75
C ASP A 292 -1.44 13.47 -29.35
N MET A 293 -1.70 14.76 -29.12
CA MET A 293 -1.42 15.43 -27.85
C MET A 293 -2.44 15.07 -26.76
N ARG A 294 -1.95 14.88 -25.54
CA ARG A 294 -2.74 14.49 -24.36
C ARG A 294 -2.61 15.52 -23.24
N LYS A 295 -3.63 15.69 -22.42
CA LYS A 295 -3.54 16.56 -21.22
C LYS A 295 -2.81 15.88 -20.06
N ALA A 296 -3.15 14.61 -19.81
CA ALA A 296 -2.57 13.84 -18.72
C ALA A 296 -1.15 13.35 -19.06
N PHE A 297 -0.29 13.27 -18.04
CA PHE A 297 1.02 12.67 -18.14
C PHE A 297 0.96 11.19 -17.75
N GLU A 298 1.34 10.31 -18.68
CA GLU A 298 1.44 8.86 -18.47
C GLU A 298 2.90 8.41 -18.64
N PRO A 299 3.66 8.20 -17.55
CA PRO A 299 5.08 7.86 -17.64
C PRO A 299 5.37 6.59 -18.45
N ALA A 300 4.46 5.61 -18.44
CA ALA A 300 4.63 4.35 -19.17
C ALA A 300 4.71 4.54 -20.70
N LEU A 301 4.12 5.61 -21.24
CA LEU A 301 4.13 5.88 -22.69
C LEU A 301 5.46 6.44 -23.18
N TYR A 302 6.24 7.07 -22.29
CA TYR A 302 7.52 7.69 -22.64
C TYR A 302 8.46 6.70 -23.34
N GLU A 303 8.71 5.54 -22.73
CA GLU A 303 9.65 4.55 -23.28
C GLU A 303 9.15 3.94 -24.59
N VAL A 304 7.83 3.70 -24.68
CA VAL A 304 7.19 3.15 -25.89
C VAL A 304 7.43 4.08 -27.08
N TYR A 305 7.14 5.37 -26.93
CA TYR A 305 7.28 6.33 -28.03
C TYR A 305 8.72 6.72 -28.29
N LEU A 306 9.58 6.78 -27.26
CA LEU A 306 11.00 7.02 -27.46
C LEU A 306 11.62 5.93 -28.34
N ASN A 307 11.33 4.67 -28.03
CA ASN A 307 11.80 3.52 -28.81
C ASN A 307 11.20 3.50 -30.22
N LYS A 308 9.90 3.82 -30.35
CA LYS A 308 9.23 3.89 -31.67
C LYS A 308 9.86 4.94 -32.58
N MET A 309 10.31 6.06 -32.04
CA MET A 309 10.93 7.15 -32.82
C MET A 309 12.45 6.98 -33.01
N ASP A 310 13.08 5.98 -32.38
CA ASP A 310 14.54 5.73 -32.36
C ASP A 310 15.36 6.97 -31.97
N TYR A 311 14.87 7.76 -31.01
CA TYR A 311 15.61 8.90 -30.48
C TYR A 311 16.51 8.48 -29.32
N VAL A 312 17.72 9.01 -29.29
CA VAL A 312 18.67 8.86 -28.19
C VAL A 312 19.07 10.21 -27.62
N ARG A 313 19.29 10.28 -26.31
CA ARG A 313 19.88 11.45 -25.65
C ARG A 313 21.38 11.42 -25.85
N ARG A 314 21.96 12.52 -26.33
CA ARG A 314 23.40 12.68 -26.51
C ARG A 314 23.90 13.90 -25.77
N GLU A 315 25.09 13.78 -25.20
CA GLU A 315 25.82 14.91 -24.67
C GLU A 315 26.52 15.68 -25.80
N CYS A 316 26.57 16.99 -25.66
CA CYS A 316 27.20 17.90 -26.61
C CYS A 316 28.72 17.78 -26.53
N LEU A 317 29.36 17.63 -27.69
CA LEU A 317 30.83 17.58 -27.77
C LEU A 317 31.51 18.90 -27.40
N GLY A 318 30.84 20.04 -27.63
CA GLY A 318 31.43 21.36 -27.37
C GLY A 318 31.39 21.78 -25.90
N LYS A 319 30.53 21.16 -25.07
CA LYS A 319 30.41 21.50 -23.65
C LYS A 319 29.72 20.40 -22.87
N ALA A 320 30.41 19.90 -21.85
CA ALA A 320 29.87 18.93 -20.90
C ALA A 320 28.62 19.47 -20.19
N GLY A 321 27.68 18.57 -19.90
CA GLY A 321 26.39 18.86 -19.25
C GLY A 321 25.31 19.43 -20.18
N PHE A 322 25.60 19.62 -21.47
CA PHE A 322 24.62 20.11 -22.45
C PHE A 322 24.09 18.91 -23.24
N TYR A 323 22.79 18.63 -23.16
CA TYR A 323 22.19 17.47 -23.80
C TYR A 323 21.24 17.87 -24.93
N PHE A 324 21.09 16.98 -25.91
CA PHE A 324 20.10 17.10 -26.98
C PHE A 324 19.62 15.71 -27.42
N TRP A 325 18.48 15.65 -28.08
CA TRP A 325 17.89 14.42 -28.59
C TRP A 325 18.08 14.32 -30.10
N THR A 326 18.39 13.12 -30.60
CA THR A 326 18.59 12.87 -32.02
C THR A 326 18.37 11.41 -32.38
N THR A 327 18.01 11.12 -33.62
CA THR A 327 18.01 9.75 -34.17
C THR A 327 19.42 9.28 -34.56
N ARG A 328 20.40 10.19 -34.65
CA ARG A 328 21.78 9.84 -35.02
C ARG A 328 22.59 9.42 -33.81
N ARG A 329 22.85 8.12 -33.69
CA ARG A 329 23.67 7.55 -32.61
C ARG A 329 25.13 8.05 -32.66
N ASN A 330 25.68 8.26 -33.86
CA ASN A 330 27.08 8.64 -34.07
C ASN A 330 27.24 10.01 -34.76
N GLY A 331 28.48 10.52 -34.78
CA GLY A 331 28.88 11.74 -35.51
C GLY A 331 29.07 12.97 -34.64
N ARG A 332 29.80 13.96 -35.17
CA ARG A 332 30.09 15.23 -34.47
C ARG A 332 28.87 16.15 -34.52
N ARG A 333 28.14 16.25 -33.40
CA ARG A 333 27.06 17.23 -33.24
C ARG A 333 27.23 18.05 -31.97
N ILE A 334 26.77 19.28 -32.10
CA ILE A 334 26.78 20.30 -31.06
C ILE A 334 25.33 20.64 -30.76
N SER A 335 24.97 20.83 -29.49
CA SER A 335 23.63 21.26 -29.09
C SER A 335 23.39 22.70 -29.53
N ARG A 336 22.14 23.06 -29.89
CA ARG A 336 21.78 24.46 -30.16
C ARG A 336 22.13 25.37 -29.00
N LEU A 337 21.96 24.88 -27.77
CA LEU A 337 22.30 25.62 -26.55
C LEU A 337 23.79 25.98 -26.51
N HIS A 338 24.68 25.06 -26.90
CA HIS A 338 26.11 25.35 -27.01
C HIS A 338 26.40 26.34 -28.13
N GLN A 339 25.81 26.14 -29.32
CA GLN A 339 25.99 27.04 -30.47
C GLN A 339 25.63 28.49 -30.10
N GLN A 340 24.52 28.72 -29.41
CA GLN A 340 24.13 30.05 -28.97
C GLN A 340 25.11 30.62 -27.93
N THR A 341 25.54 29.83 -26.95
CA THR A 341 26.53 30.30 -25.97
C THR A 341 27.90 30.58 -26.60
N ALA A 342 28.26 29.90 -27.68
CA ALA A 342 29.49 30.17 -28.41
C ALA A 342 29.39 31.50 -29.18
N VAL A 343 28.26 31.74 -29.87
CA VAL A 343 27.99 33.00 -30.58
C VAL A 343 27.98 34.20 -29.63
N MET A 344 27.39 34.07 -28.44
CA MET A 344 27.40 35.13 -27.42
C MET A 344 28.79 35.38 -26.81
N ARG A 345 29.73 34.44 -26.93
CA ARG A 345 31.11 34.57 -26.42
C ARG A 345 32.09 35.05 -27.49
N SER A 346 31.76 34.87 -28.77
CA SER A 346 32.57 35.30 -29.91
C SER A 346 32.17 36.69 -30.42
N GLY A 347 31.31 37.41 -29.69
CA GLY A 347 31.01 38.81 -29.94
C GLY A 347 31.95 39.70 -29.12
N ASP A 348 33.22 39.71 -29.52
CA ASP A 348 34.17 40.81 -29.38
C ASP A 348 34.62 41.18 -30.81
#